data_AF-A0A3A6Q6V1-F1
#
_entry.id   AF-A0A3A6Q6V1-F1
#
_cell.length_a   1.000
_cell.length_b   1.000
_cell.length_c   1.000
_cell.angle_alpha   90.00
_cell.angle_beta   90.00
_cell.angle_gamma   90.00
#
_symmetry.space_group_name_H-M   'P 1'
#
loop_
_entity.id
_entity.type
_entity.pdbx_description
1 polymer ?
#
loop_
_entity_poly.entity_id
_entity_poly.type
_entity_poly.pdbx_seq_one_letter_code
_entity_poly.pdbx_strand_id
1 'polypeptide(L)' 'MSQSEQTSDDSEETTEVADTETGQQRECRRCERKQGLVGKYDINLCRQCFREVARDMGFRKYS' A
#
# COMPACT_ATOMS: atom_id res chain seq x y z
N MET A 1 -39.42 16.77 23.10
CA MET A 1 -39.50 15.48 22.39
C MET A 1 -39.85 15.74 20.94
N SER A 2 -38.86 16.12 20.13
CA SER A 2 -38.99 16.21 18.68
C SER A 2 -37.78 15.52 18.10
N GLN A 3 -38.02 14.32 17.58
CA GLN A 3 -37.07 13.59 16.74
C GLN A 3 -36.90 14.39 15.45
N SER A 4 -35.68 14.56 14.98
CA SER A 4 -35.39 14.71 13.55
C SER A 4 -33.91 14.49 13.35
N GLU A 5 -33.64 13.25 13.00
CA GLU A 5 -32.45 12.78 12.30
C GLU A 5 -32.34 13.58 11.00
N GLN A 6 -31.16 14.09 10.70
CA GLN A 6 -30.85 14.62 9.37
C GLN A 6 -29.57 13.95 8.90
N THR A 7 -29.77 12.86 8.17
CA THR A 7 -28.83 12.37 7.17
C THR A 7 -28.69 13.44 6.08
N SER A 8 -27.48 13.71 5.63
CA SER A 8 -27.24 14.44 4.39
C SER A 8 -26.12 13.74 3.66
N ASP A 9 -26.49 13.36 2.46
CA ASP A 9 -25.86 12.48 1.50
C ASP A 9 -24.75 13.21 0.72
N ASP A 10 -23.78 12.40 0.28
CA ASP A 10 -22.77 12.51 -0.78
C ASP A 10 -22.63 13.80 -1.62
N SER A 11 -21.38 14.26 -1.80
CA SER A 11 -20.89 14.91 -3.04
C SER A 11 -19.35 15.06 -3.02
N GLU A 12 -18.70 14.17 -3.76
CA GLU A 12 -17.70 14.39 -4.83
C GLU A 12 -16.52 15.40 -4.70
N GLU A 13 -15.35 14.88 -5.12
CA GLU A 13 -14.12 15.54 -5.62
C GLU A 13 -13.36 16.45 -4.64
N THR A 14 -12.12 16.12 -4.27
CA THR A 14 -10.95 16.53 -5.05
C THR A 14 -9.84 15.48 -5.04
N THR A 15 -9.32 15.17 -6.22
CA THR A 15 -8.00 14.55 -6.39
C THR A 15 -6.93 15.50 -5.87
N GLU A 16 -6.63 15.42 -4.58
CA GLU A 16 -5.46 16.08 -4.02
C GLU A 16 -4.30 15.12 -4.16
N VAL A 17 -3.64 15.15 -5.32
CA VAL A 17 -2.25 14.71 -5.40
C VAL A 17 -1.42 15.70 -4.57
N ALA A 18 -1.46 15.50 -3.26
CA ALA A 18 -0.64 16.22 -2.32
C ALA A 18 0.82 15.86 -2.61
N ASP A 19 1.48 16.76 -3.33
CA ASP A 19 2.92 16.85 -3.47
C ASP A 19 3.50 17.22 -2.09
N THR A 20 3.52 16.23 -1.20
CA THR A 20 4.26 16.27 0.06
C THR A 20 5.12 15.00 0.10
N GLU A 21 6.32 15.12 -0.49
CA GLU A 21 7.52 14.38 -0.13
C GLU A 21 7.37 12.86 0.09
N THR A 22 7.31 12.10 -1.02
CA THR A 22 7.65 10.68 -1.14
C THR A 22 7.23 9.80 0.05
N GLY A 23 5.92 9.61 0.20
CA GLY A 23 5.32 8.55 1.03
C GLY A 23 5.68 7.17 0.49
N GLN A 24 6.94 6.76 0.64
CA GLN A 24 7.35 5.37 0.46
C GLN A 24 6.46 4.54 1.39
N GLN A 25 5.65 3.66 0.83
CA GLN A 25 4.97 2.62 1.58
C GLN A 25 6.05 1.78 2.27
N ARG A 26 6.49 2.20 3.47
CA ARG A 26 7.57 1.56 4.25
C ARG A 26 7.08 0.29 4.95
N GLU A 27 6.10 -0.37 4.36
CA GLU A 27 5.44 -1.55 4.89
C GLU A 27 5.19 -2.57 3.78
N CYS A 28 5.23 -3.83 4.15
CA CYS A 28 4.96 -4.92 3.23
C CYS A 28 3.50 -4.89 2.79
N ARG A 29 3.24 -4.79 1.49
CA ARG A 29 1.88 -4.81 0.90
C ARG A 29 1.01 -6.01 1.29
N ARG A 30 1.61 -7.11 1.73
CA ARG A 30 0.91 -8.36 2.09
C ARG A 30 0.86 -8.63 3.59
N CYS A 31 1.87 -8.15 4.31
CA CYS A 31 2.21 -8.63 5.63
C CYS A 31 2.28 -7.48 6.65
N GLU A 32 2.09 -6.22 6.20
CA GLU A 32 2.06 -4.94 6.94
C GLU A 32 3.28 -4.68 7.84
N ARG A 33 4.28 -5.56 7.80
CA ARG A 33 5.52 -5.42 8.56
C ARG A 33 6.43 -4.40 7.90
N LYS A 34 7.02 -3.54 8.73
CA LYS A 34 8.02 -2.54 8.35
C LYS A 34 9.46 -3.08 8.33
N GLN A 35 9.66 -4.32 8.80
CA GLN A 35 11.00 -4.92 8.91
C GLN A 35 11.40 -5.72 7.66
N GLY A 36 12.59 -5.41 7.13
CA GLY A 36 13.18 -6.12 6.00
C GLY A 36 12.36 -6.01 4.72
N LEU A 37 11.92 -4.79 4.43
CA LEU A 37 11.22 -4.41 3.21
C LEU A 37 12.20 -4.35 2.03
N VAL A 38 11.82 -4.96 0.92
CA VAL A 38 12.49 -4.83 -0.37
C VAL A 38 11.85 -3.65 -1.09
N GLY A 39 12.45 -2.46 -0.94
CA GLY A 39 12.02 -1.23 -1.63
C GLY A 39 12.58 -1.09 -3.06
N LYS A 40 13.36 -2.07 -3.53
CA LYS A 40 13.94 -2.04 -4.88
C LYS A 40 12.83 -2.34 -5.90
N TYR A 41 12.80 -1.58 -6.99
CA TYR A 41 11.82 -1.72 -8.09
C TYR A 41 10.35 -1.56 -7.65
N ASP A 42 10.08 -0.74 -6.64
CA ASP A 42 8.72 -0.45 -6.13
C ASP A 42 7.94 -1.70 -5.64
N ILE A 43 8.65 -2.77 -5.32
CA ILE A 43 8.07 -4.06 -4.93
C ILE A 43 7.40 -3.99 -3.55
N ASN A 44 7.95 -3.20 -2.61
CA ASN A 44 7.39 -2.95 -1.28
C ASN A 44 6.86 -4.23 -0.59
N LEU A 45 7.63 -5.32 -0.65
CA LEU A 45 7.34 -6.59 0.00
C LEU A 45 8.44 -6.92 1.01
N CYS A 46 8.10 -7.54 2.14
CA CYS A 46 9.11 -8.05 3.06
C CYS A 46 9.82 -9.27 2.46
N ARG A 47 11.06 -9.54 2.89
CA ARG A 47 11.88 -10.67 2.40
C ARG A 47 11.18 -12.04 2.37
N GLN A 48 10.24 -12.28 3.29
CA GLN A 48 9.49 -13.54 3.36
C GLN A 48 8.46 -13.59 2.22
N CYS A 49 7.62 -12.57 2.16
CA CYS A 49 6.55 -12.44 1.17
C CYS A 49 7.16 -12.26 -0.25
N PHE A 50 8.35 -11.66 -0.39
CA PHE A 50 9.11 -11.59 -1.65
C PHE A 50 9.56 -12.96 -2.16
N ARG A 51 9.98 -13.90 -1.30
CA ARG A 51 10.43 -15.23 -1.76
C ARG A 51 9.33 -16.07 -2.40
N GLU A 52 8.09 -15.87 -1.97
CA GLU A 52 6.92 -16.53 -2.55
C GLU A 52 6.61 -15.94 -3.93
N VAL A 53 6.56 -14.61 -4.01
CA VAL A 53 6.15 -13.89 -5.22
C VAL A 53 7.29 -13.76 -6.25
N ALA A 54 8.54 -13.92 -5.84
CA ALA A 54 9.72 -13.80 -6.71
C ALA A 54 9.65 -14.74 -7.93
N ARG A 55 9.12 -15.96 -7.76
CA ARG A 55 8.99 -16.91 -8.87
C ARG A 55 7.96 -16.44 -9.90
N ASP A 56 6.84 -15.91 -9.43
CA ASP A 56 5.74 -15.43 -10.28
C ASP A 56 6.07 -14.09 -10.95
N MET A 57 6.84 -13.24 -10.27
CA MET A 57 7.40 -12.00 -10.82
C MET A 57 8.51 -12.23 -11.87
N GLY A 58 8.93 -13.47 -12.08
CA GLY A 58 9.96 -13.80 -13.06
C GLY A 58 11.40 -13.65 -12.57
N PHE A 59 11.64 -13.50 -11.26
CA PHE A 59 12.99 -13.55 -10.71
C PHE A 59 13.52 -14.98 -10.79
N ARG A 60 14.62 -15.15 -11.52
CA ARG A 60 15.36 -16.41 -11.60
C ARG A 60 16.59 -16.34 -10.71
N LYS A 61 16.84 -17.42 -9.96
CA LYS A 61 18.07 -17.58 -9.20
C LYS A 61 19.18 -17.99 -10.18
N TYR A 62 20.04 -17.03 -10.52
CA TYR A 62 21.32 -17.32 -11.15
C TYR A 62 22.33 -17.57 -10.02
N SER A 63 23.03 -18.71 -10.09
CA SER A 63 24.03 -19.16 -9.11
C SER A 63 25.33 -18.39 -9.22
#